data_AF-A0A0K0D3T2-F1
#
_entry.id   AF-A0A0K0D3T2-F1
#
_cell.length_a   1.000
_cell.length_b   1.000
_cell.length_c   1.000
_cell.angle_alpha   90.00
_cell.angle_beta   90.00
_cell.angle_gamma   90.00
#
_symmetry.space_group_name_H-M   'P 1'
#
loop_
_entity.id
_entity.type
_entity.pdbx_description
1 polymer ?
#
loop_
_entity_poly.entity_id
_entity_poly.type
_entity_poly.pdbx_seq_one_letter_code
_entity_poly.pdbx_strand_id
1 'polypeptide(L)'
;LATQSADKSLRLWTTDNWQCDTVIVKPFIQSSQTTMFSRLDWSPDGQFLFAPCAMNNQGPTAQIIMRKDWDIELDLVGHRRAVTAIRACPRLLSYVDYSGKTIQDYS
;
A
#
# COMPACT_ATOMS: atom_id res chain seq x y z
N LEU A 1 4.74 -12.60 2.95
CA LEU A 1 5.76 -11.63 2.49
C LEU A 1 5.20 -10.85 1.29
N ALA A 2 5.59 -9.59 1.10
CA ALA A 2 5.20 -8.80 -0.06
C ALA A 2 6.43 -8.23 -0.76
N THR A 3 6.44 -8.23 -2.09
CA THR A 3 7.54 -7.69 -2.90
C THR A 3 6.99 -6.87 -4.05
N GLN A 4 7.58 -5.73 -4.35
CA GLN A 4 7.29 -4.96 -5.56
C GLN A 4 8.48 -5.00 -6.51
N SER A 5 8.21 -5.04 -7.81
CA SER A 5 9.21 -5.16 -8.88
C SER A 5 9.04 -4.06 -9.93
N ALA A 6 10.12 -3.80 -10.67
CA ALA A 6 10.13 -2.86 -11.79
C ALA A 6 9.30 -3.34 -13.01
N ASP A 7 8.85 -4.60 -13.00
CA ASP A 7 7.89 -5.16 -13.96
C ASP A 7 6.45 -4.66 -13.75
N LYS A 8 6.25 -3.67 -12.89
CA LYS A 8 4.96 -3.08 -12.52
C LYS A 8 4.05 -4.09 -11.81
N SER A 9 4.61 -5.05 -11.10
CA SER A 9 3.87 -5.97 -10.25
C SER A 9 4.24 -5.85 -8.77
N LEU A 10 3.24 -6.05 -7.94
CA LEU A 10 3.39 -6.40 -6.53
C LEU A 10 2.95 -7.84 -6.35
N ARG A 11 3.77 -8.62 -5.67
CA ARG A 11 3.55 -10.05 -5.43
C ARG A 11 3.47 -10.33 -3.94
N LEU A 12 2.54 -11.19 -3.60
CA LEU A 12 2.27 -11.64 -2.25
C LEU A 12 2.61 -13.12 -2.16
N TRP A 13 3.40 -13.43 -1.15
CA TRP A 13 3.98 -14.75 -0.95
C TRP A 13 3.54 -15.30 0.38
N THR A 14 3.05 -16.53 0.35
CA THR A 14 2.81 -17.36 1.52
C THR A 14 4.14 -17.71 2.19
N THR A 15 4.19 -17.68 3.52
CA THR A 15 5.44 -17.94 4.27
C THR A 15 5.59 -19.40 4.67
N ASP A 16 4.52 -20.19 4.56
CA ASP A 16 4.51 -21.63 4.83
C ASP A 16 5.15 -22.43 3.69
N ASN A 17 4.91 -22.06 2.43
CA ASN A 17 5.38 -22.80 1.25
C ASN A 17 6.09 -21.95 0.19
N TRP A 18 6.29 -20.65 0.45
CA TRP A 18 6.99 -19.70 -0.42
C TRP A 18 6.43 -19.60 -1.84
N GLN A 19 5.13 -19.88 -2.02
CA GLN A 19 4.45 -19.72 -3.30
C GLN A 19 3.95 -18.28 -3.47
N CYS A 20 3.91 -17.84 -4.73
CA CYS A 20 3.27 -16.58 -5.10
C CYS A 20 1.77 -16.79 -5.15
N ASP A 21 1.06 -16.28 -4.15
CA ASP A 21 -0.38 -16.45 -4.02
C ASP A 21 -1.15 -15.40 -4.84
N THR A 22 -0.72 -14.14 -4.77
CA THR A 22 -1.43 -13.04 -5.41
C THR A 22 -0.46 -12.11 -6.16
N VAL A 23 -0.90 -11.64 -7.33
CA VAL A 23 -0.18 -10.68 -8.17
C VAL A 23 -1.06 -9.46 -8.47
N ILE A 24 -0.59 -8.28 -8.09
CA ILE A 24 -1.29 -7.01 -8.25
C ILE A 24 -0.54 -6.14 -9.25
N VAL A 25 -1.22 -5.71 -10.32
CA VAL A 25 -0.62 -4.95 -11.43
C VAL A 25 -1.36 -3.63 -11.69
N LYS A 26 -2.70 -3.61 -11.58
CA LYS A 26 -3.57 -2.46 -11.93
C LYS A 26 -3.04 -1.10 -11.43
N PRO A 27 -2.62 -0.93 -10.17
CA PRO A 27 -2.13 0.36 -9.65
C PRO A 27 -0.85 0.88 -10.31
N PHE A 28 -0.06 -0.02 -10.92
CA PHE A 28 1.29 0.28 -11.39
C PHE A 28 1.37 0.33 -12.92
N ILE A 29 0.29 0.06 -13.67
CA ILE A 29 0.31 0.01 -15.15
C ILE A 29 0.86 1.32 -15.75
N GLN A 30 0.42 2.45 -15.22
CA GLN A 30 0.81 3.79 -15.68
C GLN A 30 2.08 4.32 -15.00
N SER A 31 2.67 3.57 -14.06
CA SER A 31 3.91 4.00 -13.42
C SER A 31 5.06 3.98 -14.43
N SER A 32 6.00 4.92 -14.30
CA SER A 32 7.24 4.87 -15.04
C SER A 32 8.09 3.70 -14.53
N GLN A 33 8.90 3.09 -15.40
CA GLN A 33 9.94 2.18 -14.93
C GLN A 33 10.87 2.96 -14.00
N THR A 34 10.88 2.57 -12.73
CA THR A 34 11.72 3.18 -11.71
C THR A 34 12.96 2.33 -11.49
N THR A 35 14.14 2.95 -11.50
CA THR A 35 15.39 2.33 -11.04
C THR A 35 15.54 2.41 -9.52
N MET A 36 14.58 3.04 -8.83
CA MET A 36 14.61 3.27 -7.39
C MET A 36 14.01 2.08 -6.64
N PHE A 37 14.56 1.80 -5.46
CA PHE A 37 13.98 0.84 -4.52
C PHE A 37 12.64 1.35 -4.01
N SER A 38 11.57 0.68 -4.38
CA SER A 38 10.25 0.88 -3.78
C SER A 38 10.15 0.18 -2.43
N ARG A 39 9.83 0.95 -1.39
CA ARG A 39 9.61 0.40 -0.04
C ARG A 39 8.13 0.42 0.33
N LEU A 40 7.48 -0.72 0.16
CA LEU A 40 6.15 -0.98 0.70
C LEU A 40 6.23 -1.28 2.20
N ASP A 41 5.12 -1.07 2.91
CA ASP A 41 5.04 -1.40 4.34
C ASP A 41 3.63 -1.88 4.71
N TRP A 42 3.57 -2.71 5.73
CA TRP A 42 2.32 -3.21 6.30
C TRP A 42 1.83 -2.29 7.41
N SER A 43 0.52 -2.10 7.53
CA SER A 43 -0.07 -1.53 8.74
C SER A 43 0.31 -2.39 9.96
N PRO A 44 0.39 -1.81 11.16
CA PRO A 44 0.79 -2.56 12.36
C PRO A 44 -0.13 -3.73 12.71
N ASP A 45 -1.41 -3.63 12.34
CA ASP A 45 -2.41 -4.67 12.51
C ASP A 45 -2.44 -5.69 11.34
N GLY A 46 -1.67 -5.44 10.28
CA GLY A 46 -1.58 -6.29 9.10
C GLY A 46 -2.82 -6.31 8.22
N GLN A 47 -3.77 -5.39 8.41
CA GLN A 47 -4.97 -5.28 7.59
C GLN A 47 -4.71 -4.62 6.24
N PHE A 48 -3.76 -3.69 6.18
CA PHE A 48 -3.44 -2.92 4.99
C PHE A 48 -1.98 -3.10 4.59
N LEU A 49 -1.76 -3.17 3.29
CA LEU A 49 -0.45 -3.06 2.69
C LEU A 49 -0.41 -1.77 1.86
N PHE A 50 0.57 -0.94 2.13
CA PHE A 50 0.77 0.31 1.41
C PHE A 50 1.90 0.13 0.40
N ALA A 51 1.63 0.45 -0.87
CA ALA A 51 2.60 0.30 -1.95
C ALA A 51 2.90 1.65 -2.65
N PRO A 52 4.18 2.03 -2.76
CA PRO A 52 4.57 3.25 -3.47
C PRO A 52 4.48 3.07 -5.00
N CYS A 53 4.82 4.12 -5.75
CA CYS A 53 4.90 4.11 -7.21
C CYS A 53 3.59 3.73 -7.93
N ALA A 54 2.44 3.96 -7.28
CA ALA A 54 1.14 3.80 -7.91
C ALA A 54 0.76 5.06 -8.69
N MET A 55 -0.20 4.91 -9.60
CA MET A 55 -0.71 5.99 -10.43
C MET A 55 -2.23 5.91 -10.51
N ASN A 56 -2.89 7.05 -10.33
CA ASN A 56 -4.32 7.21 -10.50
C ASN A 56 -4.60 8.54 -11.19
N ASN A 57 -5.42 8.53 -12.24
CA ASN A 57 -5.75 9.71 -13.05
C ASN A 57 -4.52 10.53 -13.49
N GLN A 58 -3.45 9.85 -13.92
CA GLN A 58 -2.15 10.45 -14.31
C GLN A 58 -1.39 11.17 -13.16
N GLY A 59 -1.90 11.13 -11.94
CA GLY A 59 -1.24 11.62 -10.74
C GLY A 59 -0.48 10.50 -10.00
N PRO A 60 0.66 10.80 -9.37
CA PRO A 60 1.37 9.85 -8.53
C PRO A 60 0.62 9.65 -7.20
N THR A 61 0.44 8.40 -6.81
CA THR A 61 -0.24 8.02 -5.58
C THR A 61 0.55 6.94 -4.84
N ALA A 62 0.14 6.67 -3.60
CA ALA A 62 0.50 5.43 -2.91
C ALA A 62 -0.75 4.55 -2.80
N GLN A 63 -0.66 3.31 -3.26
CA GLN A 63 -1.77 2.38 -3.24
C GLN A 63 -2.02 1.85 -1.83
N ILE A 64 -3.29 1.78 -1.43
CA ILE A 64 -3.73 1.03 -0.25
C ILE A 64 -4.29 -0.31 -0.75
N ILE A 65 -3.83 -1.40 -0.13
CA ILE A 65 -4.23 -2.77 -0.48
C ILE A 65 -4.81 -3.42 0.78
N MET A 66 -6.09 -3.79 0.74
CA MET A 66 -6.75 -4.46 1.86
C MET A 66 -6.46 -5.96 1.83
N ARG A 67 -5.84 -6.49 2.89
CA ARG A 67 -5.38 -7.90 2.93
C ARG A 67 -6.50 -8.92 2.77
N LYS A 68 -7.69 -8.62 3.29
CA LYS A 68 -8.81 -9.57 3.36
C LYS A 68 -9.15 -10.16 2.00
N ASP A 69 -9.27 -9.28 1.01
CA ASP A 69 -9.71 -9.63 -0.35
C ASP A 69 -8.74 -9.10 -1.42
N TRP A 70 -7.57 -8.61 -1.01
CA TRP A 70 -6.58 -7.91 -1.85
C TRP A 70 -7.16 -6.75 -2.64
N ASP A 71 -8.14 -6.06 -2.05
CA ASP A 71 -8.84 -4.94 -2.68
C ASP A 71 -7.93 -3.71 -2.82
N ILE A 72 -8.08 -3.00 -3.93
CA ILE A 72 -7.19 -1.92 -4.41
C ILE A 72 -7.95 -0.66 -4.83
N GLU A 73 -9.16 -0.45 -4.29
CA GLU A 73 -10.00 0.70 -4.65
C GLU A 73 -9.60 2.00 -3.94
N LEU A 74 -8.66 1.96 -2.99
CA LEU A 74 -8.21 3.13 -2.22
C LEU A 74 -6.75 3.48 -2.49
N ASP A 75 -6.44 4.78 -2.56
CA ASP A 75 -5.09 5.29 -2.66
C ASP A 75 -4.90 6.63 -1.92
N LEU A 76 -3.65 6.93 -1.58
CA LEU A 76 -3.23 8.18 -0.97
C LEU A 76 -2.82 9.16 -2.08
N VAL A 77 -3.68 10.16 -2.31
CA VAL A 77 -3.52 11.20 -3.32
C VAL A 77 -2.86 12.47 -2.76
N GLY A 78 -2.44 13.38 -3.65
CA GLY A 78 -1.92 14.71 -3.29
C GLY A 78 -0.41 14.88 -3.43
N HIS A 79 0.31 13.81 -3.79
CA HIS A 79 1.73 13.91 -4.11
C HIS A 79 1.94 14.62 -5.46
N ARG A 80 2.95 15.50 -5.53
CA ARG A 80 3.34 16.18 -6.79
C ARG A 80 4.39 15.43 -7.60
N ARG A 81 5.01 14.40 -7.00
CA ARG A 81 6.07 13.56 -7.58
C ARG A 81 5.85 12.13 -7.11
N ALA A 82 6.52 11.18 -7.77
CA ALA A 82 6.44 9.77 -7.44
C ALA A 82 6.69 9.50 -5.94
N VAL A 83 5.83 8.69 -5.33
CA VAL A 83 6.07 8.13 -4.00
C VAL A 83 7.08 6.99 -4.14
N THR A 84 8.15 7.02 -3.36
CA THR A 84 9.24 6.04 -3.45
C THR A 84 9.34 5.11 -2.24
N ALA A 85 8.85 5.55 -1.08
CA ALA A 85 8.91 4.79 0.16
C ALA A 85 7.71 5.10 1.04
N ILE A 86 7.29 4.08 1.78
CA ILE A 86 6.21 4.14 2.76
C ILE A 86 6.73 3.56 4.07
N ARG A 87 6.22 4.08 5.18
CA ARG A 87 6.43 3.55 6.52
C ARG A 87 5.14 3.73 7.31
N ALA A 88 4.54 2.63 7.74
CA ALA A 88 3.39 2.67 8.62
C ALA A 88 3.84 3.13 10.02
N CYS A 89 3.02 3.96 10.66
CA CYS A 89 3.25 4.35 12.04
C CYS A 89 3.09 3.13 12.95
N PRO A 90 4.10 2.75 13.75
CA PRO A 90 4.02 1.53 14.59
C PRO A 90 3.08 1.68 15.79
N ARG A 91 2.48 2.86 16.00
CA ARG A 91 1.52 3.13 17.06
C ARG A 91 0.14 3.24 16.44
N LEU A 92 -0.80 2.47 16.98
CA LEU A 92 -2.21 2.63 16.66
C LEU A 92 -2.66 4.01 17.16
N LEU A 93 -3.18 4.84 16.26
CA LEU A 93 -3.69 6.15 16.62
C LEU A 93 -5.12 5.98 17.14
N SER A 94 -5.42 6.58 18.28
CA SER A 94 -6.80 6.72 18.76
C SER A 94 -7.21 8.18 18.63
N TYR A 95 -8.23 8.44 17.84
CA TYR A 95 -8.84 9.75 17.73
C TYR A 95 -10.14 9.77 18.54
N VAL A 96 -10.39 10.83 19.29
CA VAL A 96 -11.69 11.06 19.92
C VAL A 96 -12.40 12.12 19.11
N ASP A 97 -13.54 11.78 18.53
CA ASP A 97 -14.32 12.72 17.74
C ASP A 97 -14.97 13.80 18.62
N TYR A 98 -15.58 14.81 17.98
CA TYR A 98 -16.27 15.90 18.68
C TYR A 98 -17.47 15.43 19.52
N SER A 99 -17.96 14.21 19.30
CA SER A 99 -19.03 13.58 20.07
C SER A 99 -18.52 12.78 21.28
N GLY A 100 -17.19 12.73 21.49
CA GLY A 100 -16.56 11.96 22.56
C GLY A 100 -16.37 10.48 22.24
N LYS A 101 -16.68 10.04 21.01
CA LYS A 101 -16.49 8.65 20.59
C LYS A 101 -15.02 8.44 20.25
N THR A 102 -14.41 7.47 20.93
CA THR A 102 -13.07 7.01 20.58
C THR A 102 -13.17 6.15 19.32
N ILE A 103 -12.56 6.64 18.24
CA ILE A 103 -12.33 5.91 17.00
C ILE A 103 -10.86 5.48 17.07
N GLN A 104 -10.63 4.18 17.23
CA GLN A 104 -9.32 3.62 16.92
C GLN A 104 -9.18 3.68 15.40
N ASP A 105 -8.19 4.43 14.95
CA ASP A 105 -7.91 4.58 13.52
C ASP A 105 -7.25 3.28 13.08
N TYR A 106 -8.07 2.37 12.53
CA TYR A 106 -7.60 1.22 11.77
C TYR A 106 -7.25 1.74 10.37
N SER A 107 -6.18 2.55 10.28
CA SER A 107 -5.67 3.14 9.05
C SER A 107 -5.00 2.12 8.14
#